data_AF-A0A7S1V918-F1
#
_entry.id   AF-A0A7S1V918-F1
#
_cell.length_a   1.000
_cell.length_b   1.000
_cell.length_c   1.000
_cell.angle_alpha   90.00
_cell.angle_beta   90.00
_cell.angle_gamma   90.00
#
_symmetry.space_group_name_H-M   'P 1'
#
loop_
_entity.id
_entity.type
_entity.pdbx_description
1 polymer ?
#
loop_
_entity_poly.entity_id
_entity_poly.type
_entity_poly.pdbx_seq_one_letter_code
_entity_poly.pdbx_strand_id
1 'polypeptide(L)'
;CRALATFSGESGNDESAGVATTSLALGKLYTDCGRLDEAGPRLHAAVRMFANSRTGNATAHQRVEAQQALSAYLVATRDLGAATEAASAALQLAEDLYGTEDSRLCQCLLTLGRAHMAARAFRDARNVLDRAQTIATAAHGGAGGGLVHPQCGDVEYELGCLELVKDEELNDADLEWTSAAAQRHLSEAASIYRVALGQHPATARALNRLAAVYLDEAMFSQAEAMYLEALAIRTATLGNRHSRVLQTVKHLITAYQLQEKYTDAIALAEEQGVPLVEELHGAVSLATAGMLQRLGELRFLADGPNSVPGAETLRRAATVYTELGRETEAEEALSLISVMSREAAELQAAAALANAEPSANSREMTVFVKTPSGKSLVVPVRPLSRVDEVQTIIEERLSVSKARQSLLFAGRRLDPTDVLSNVHVQHESTLHLVVATGGLSGCASSGDLRGSCASELNESAGSC
;
A
#
# COMPACT_ATOMS: atom_id res chain seq x y z
N CYS A 1 -8.07 -35.68 -12.13
CA CYS A 1 -9.23 -35.09 -12.84
C CYS A 1 -9.89 -36.06 -13.82
N ARG A 2 -9.25 -36.51 -14.93
CA ARG A 2 -9.86 -37.51 -15.84
C ARG A 2 -10.14 -38.88 -15.18
N ALA A 3 -9.24 -39.36 -14.32
CA ALA A 3 -9.41 -40.61 -13.58
C ALA A 3 -10.56 -40.58 -12.55
N LEU A 4 -10.99 -39.39 -12.11
CA LEU A 4 -12.15 -39.21 -11.21
C LEU A 4 -13.46 -39.07 -11.99
N ALA A 5 -13.41 -38.57 -13.23
CA ALA A 5 -14.57 -38.43 -14.11
C ALA A 5 -15.02 -39.77 -14.73
N THR A 6 -14.14 -40.77 -14.79
CA THR A 6 -14.45 -42.13 -15.26
C THR A 6 -15.18 -42.99 -14.21
N PHE A 7 -15.28 -42.53 -12.96
CA PHE A 7 -15.87 -43.29 -11.85
C PHE A 7 -17.39 -43.12 -11.71
N SER A 8 -18.04 -42.33 -12.57
CA SER A 8 -19.47 -42.00 -12.47
C SER A 8 -20.39 -42.94 -13.28
N GLY A 9 -20.01 -44.19 -13.47
CA GLY A 9 -20.79 -45.19 -14.21
C GLY A 9 -21.12 -46.40 -13.34
N GLU A 10 -22.40 -46.51 -12.97
CA GLU A 10 -23.12 -47.71 -12.50
C GLU A 10 -22.83 -48.25 -11.08
N SER A 11 -23.70 -47.91 -10.09
CA SER A 11 -24.44 -48.79 -9.16
C SER A 11 -24.85 -48.19 -7.78
N GLY A 12 -26.15 -47.99 -7.52
CA GLY A 12 -26.70 -48.07 -6.14
C GLY A 12 -26.47 -46.89 -5.16
N ASN A 13 -27.40 -46.72 -4.21
CA ASN A 13 -27.64 -45.49 -3.43
C ASN A 13 -26.44 -44.87 -2.66
N ASP A 14 -25.38 -45.61 -2.35
CA ASP A 14 -24.17 -45.06 -1.71
C ASP A 14 -23.23 -44.33 -2.70
N GLU A 15 -23.34 -44.62 -3.99
CA GLU A 15 -22.58 -43.89 -5.02
C GLU A 15 -23.03 -42.45 -5.17
N SER A 16 -24.28 -42.12 -4.80
CA SER A 16 -24.82 -40.77 -4.90
C SER A 16 -24.04 -39.76 -4.03
N ALA A 17 -23.58 -40.16 -2.84
CA ALA A 17 -22.80 -39.31 -1.96
C ALA A 17 -21.34 -39.15 -2.42
N GLY A 18 -20.74 -40.24 -2.94
CA GLY A 18 -19.39 -40.21 -3.51
C GLY A 18 -19.29 -39.33 -4.75
N VAL A 19 -20.28 -39.43 -5.66
CA VAL A 19 -20.38 -38.59 -6.85
C VAL A 19 -20.66 -37.12 -6.47
N ALA A 20 -21.49 -36.87 -5.46
CA ALA A 20 -21.75 -35.51 -4.98
C ALA A 20 -20.50 -34.85 -4.39
N THR A 21 -19.74 -35.60 -3.57
CA THR A 21 -18.47 -35.13 -2.97
C THR A 21 -17.43 -34.84 -4.04
N THR A 22 -17.32 -35.71 -5.04
CA THR A 22 -16.41 -35.52 -6.17
C THR A 22 -16.81 -34.32 -7.01
N SER A 23 -18.10 -34.14 -7.26
CA SER A 23 -18.64 -32.98 -7.99
C SER A 23 -18.39 -31.67 -7.25
N LEU A 24 -18.56 -31.66 -5.93
CA LEU A 24 -18.25 -30.52 -5.07
C LEU A 24 -16.76 -30.15 -5.14
N ALA A 25 -15.87 -31.13 -4.94
CA ALA A 25 -14.43 -30.91 -4.97
C ALA A 25 -13.94 -30.37 -6.33
N LEU A 26 -14.43 -30.95 -7.43
CA LEU A 26 -14.12 -30.46 -8.78
C LEU A 26 -14.72 -29.06 -9.03
N GLY A 27 -15.95 -28.81 -8.56
CA GLY A 27 -16.60 -27.52 -8.66
C GLY A 27 -15.78 -26.41 -7.99
N LYS A 28 -15.33 -26.64 -6.75
CA LYS A 28 -14.44 -25.72 -6.02
C LYS A 28 -13.14 -25.46 -6.78
N LEU A 29 -12.48 -26.52 -7.22
CA LEU A 29 -11.22 -26.41 -7.96
C LEU A 29 -11.38 -25.63 -9.26
N TYR A 30 -12.46 -25.84 -10.01
CA TYR A 30 -12.72 -25.09 -11.23
C TYR A 30 -13.07 -23.62 -10.96
N THR A 31 -13.80 -23.32 -9.89
CA THR A 31 -14.02 -21.94 -9.44
C THR A 31 -12.68 -21.27 -9.13
N ASP A 32 -11.81 -21.93 -8.38
CA ASP A 32 -10.49 -21.39 -8.00
C ASP A 32 -9.57 -21.18 -9.22
N CYS A 33 -9.69 -22.03 -10.24
CA CYS A 33 -8.95 -21.89 -11.50
C CYS A 33 -9.62 -20.92 -12.51
N GLY A 34 -10.76 -20.30 -12.17
CA GLY A 34 -11.49 -19.42 -13.08
C GLY A 34 -12.20 -20.13 -14.25
N ARG A 35 -12.30 -21.46 -14.24
CA ARG A 35 -13.05 -22.25 -15.23
C ARG A 35 -14.53 -22.31 -14.85
N LEU A 36 -15.16 -21.13 -14.81
CA LEU A 36 -16.51 -20.94 -14.28
C LEU A 36 -17.57 -21.76 -15.04
N ASP A 37 -17.46 -21.87 -16.37
CA ASP A 37 -18.38 -22.66 -17.21
C ASP A 37 -18.43 -24.15 -16.80
N GLU A 38 -17.33 -24.67 -16.30
CA GLU A 38 -17.23 -26.06 -15.83
C GLU A 38 -17.56 -26.22 -14.34
N ALA A 39 -17.39 -25.16 -13.55
CA ALA A 39 -17.68 -25.16 -12.13
C ALA A 39 -19.19 -25.19 -11.86
N GLY A 40 -19.96 -24.33 -12.54
CA GLY A 40 -21.39 -24.13 -12.28
C GLY A 40 -22.22 -25.41 -12.31
N PRO A 41 -22.23 -26.18 -13.42
CA PRO A 41 -23.02 -27.41 -13.52
C PRO A 41 -22.69 -28.43 -12.42
N ARG A 42 -21.43 -28.49 -12.00
CA ARG A 42 -20.95 -29.43 -10.96
C ARG A 42 -21.39 -29.02 -9.57
N LEU A 43 -21.33 -27.73 -9.25
CA LEU A 43 -21.79 -27.20 -7.97
C LEU A 43 -23.31 -27.32 -7.84
N HIS A 44 -24.07 -26.97 -8.88
CA HIS A 44 -25.52 -27.18 -8.90
C HIS A 44 -25.91 -28.67 -8.81
N ALA A 45 -25.15 -29.56 -9.44
CA ALA A 45 -25.36 -31.00 -9.29
C ALA A 45 -25.08 -31.45 -7.85
N ALA A 46 -23.95 -31.06 -7.26
CA ALA A 46 -23.59 -31.41 -5.89
C ALA A 46 -24.66 -30.96 -4.88
N VAL A 47 -25.13 -29.72 -4.96
CA VAL A 47 -26.19 -29.20 -4.08
C VAL A 47 -27.48 -30.03 -4.21
N ARG A 48 -27.91 -30.34 -5.45
CA ARG A 48 -29.10 -31.19 -5.68
C ARG A 48 -28.93 -32.60 -5.13
N MET A 49 -27.76 -33.21 -5.32
CA MET A 49 -27.49 -34.58 -4.88
C MET A 49 -27.45 -34.67 -3.36
N PHE A 50 -26.79 -33.73 -2.69
CA PHE A 50 -26.77 -33.67 -1.23
C PHE A 50 -28.15 -33.33 -0.61
N ALA A 51 -28.98 -32.53 -1.30
CA ALA A 51 -30.35 -32.29 -0.86
C ALA A 51 -31.22 -33.56 -0.90
N ASN A 52 -30.96 -34.46 -1.86
CA ASN A 52 -31.73 -35.69 -2.07
C ASN A 52 -31.21 -36.90 -1.27
N SER A 53 -30.00 -36.82 -0.67
CA SER A 53 -29.45 -37.94 0.09
C SER A 53 -30.20 -38.13 1.42
N ARG A 54 -30.71 -39.34 1.67
CA ARG A 54 -31.55 -39.67 2.85
C ARG A 54 -30.76 -39.99 4.13
N THR A 55 -29.50 -39.57 4.28
CA THR A 55 -28.59 -40.16 5.28
C THR A 55 -27.88 -39.14 6.20
N GLY A 56 -28.35 -38.99 7.45
CA GLY A 56 -27.56 -38.60 8.65
C GLY A 56 -26.83 -37.23 8.70
N ASN A 57 -26.29 -36.88 9.87
CA ASN A 57 -25.58 -35.61 10.13
C ASN A 57 -24.36 -35.35 9.23
N ALA A 58 -23.71 -36.41 8.72
CA ALA A 58 -22.53 -36.29 7.86
C ALA A 58 -22.85 -35.67 6.49
N THR A 59 -24.03 -35.96 5.91
CA THR A 59 -24.47 -35.30 4.67
C THR A 59 -24.86 -33.85 4.92
N ALA A 60 -25.27 -33.51 6.14
CA ALA A 60 -25.69 -32.15 6.48
C ALA A 60 -24.51 -31.16 6.49
N HIS A 61 -23.32 -31.57 6.95
CA HIS A 61 -22.11 -30.76 6.82
C HIS A 61 -21.72 -30.55 5.35
N GLN A 62 -21.83 -31.60 4.53
CA GLN A 62 -21.56 -31.53 3.09
C GLN A 62 -22.58 -30.63 2.36
N ARG A 63 -23.84 -30.57 2.83
CA ARG A 63 -24.85 -29.63 2.32
C ARG A 63 -24.47 -28.18 2.58
N VAL A 64 -24.02 -27.86 3.80
CA VAL A 64 -23.52 -26.52 4.15
C VAL A 64 -22.33 -26.16 3.25
N GLU A 65 -21.37 -27.07 3.13
CA GLU A 65 -20.17 -26.87 2.32
C GLU A 65 -20.48 -26.68 0.83
N ALA A 66 -21.45 -27.44 0.31
CA ALA A 66 -21.90 -27.31 -1.08
C ALA A 66 -22.57 -25.95 -1.35
N GLN A 67 -23.39 -25.46 -0.42
CA GLN A 67 -24.01 -24.14 -0.53
C GLN A 67 -23.00 -23.01 -0.44
N GLN A 68 -22.00 -23.10 0.45
CA GLN A 68 -20.90 -22.14 0.51
C GLN A 68 -20.10 -22.08 -0.81
N ALA A 69 -19.79 -23.25 -1.38
CA ALA A 69 -19.08 -23.34 -2.65
C ALA A 69 -19.89 -22.77 -3.81
N LEU A 70 -21.21 -23.02 -3.82
CA LEU A 70 -22.12 -22.45 -4.81
C LEU A 70 -22.19 -20.92 -4.68
N SER A 71 -22.30 -20.38 -3.47
CA SER A 71 -22.28 -18.93 -3.24
C SER A 71 -20.99 -18.29 -3.76
N ALA A 72 -19.82 -18.87 -3.47
CA ALA A 72 -18.53 -18.37 -3.95
C ALA A 72 -18.45 -18.35 -5.50
N TYR A 73 -18.97 -19.40 -6.15
CA TYR A 73 -19.09 -19.44 -7.61
C TYR A 73 -20.03 -18.35 -8.15
N LEU A 74 -21.20 -18.16 -7.55
CA LEU A 74 -22.19 -17.17 -7.98
C LEU A 74 -21.67 -15.73 -7.83
N VAL A 75 -20.90 -15.45 -6.77
CA VAL A 75 -20.16 -14.18 -6.64
C VAL A 75 -19.20 -14.00 -7.82
N ALA A 76 -18.45 -15.04 -8.19
CA ALA A 76 -17.50 -14.99 -9.30
C ALA A 76 -18.19 -14.75 -10.66
N THR A 77 -19.39 -15.30 -10.87
CA THR A 77 -20.21 -15.07 -12.08
C THR A 77 -21.09 -13.83 -12.02
N ARG A 78 -21.00 -13.02 -10.94
CA ARG A 78 -21.79 -11.80 -10.72
C ARG A 78 -23.31 -12.02 -10.58
N ASP A 79 -23.76 -13.22 -10.24
CA ASP A 79 -25.16 -13.47 -9.85
C ASP A 79 -25.31 -13.26 -8.34
N LEU A 80 -25.34 -11.98 -7.95
CA LEU A 80 -25.20 -11.55 -6.55
C LEU A 80 -26.43 -11.90 -5.71
N GLY A 81 -27.63 -11.87 -6.30
CA GLY A 81 -28.87 -12.28 -5.65
C GLY A 81 -28.82 -13.75 -5.26
N ALA A 82 -28.59 -14.64 -6.24
CA ALA A 82 -28.47 -16.07 -5.98
C ALA A 82 -27.29 -16.40 -5.04
N ALA A 83 -26.19 -15.63 -5.11
CA ALA A 83 -25.06 -15.81 -4.20
C ALA A 83 -25.44 -15.58 -2.73
N THR A 84 -26.20 -14.51 -2.44
CA THR A 84 -26.68 -14.21 -1.08
C THR A 84 -27.71 -15.23 -0.59
N GLU A 85 -28.59 -15.70 -1.46
CA GLU A 85 -29.54 -16.78 -1.14
C GLU A 85 -28.82 -18.09 -0.79
N ALA A 86 -27.84 -18.49 -1.61
CA ALA A 86 -27.05 -19.71 -1.36
C ALA A 86 -26.25 -19.61 -0.04
N ALA A 87 -25.64 -18.47 0.25
CA ALA A 87 -24.95 -18.25 1.52
C ALA A 87 -25.89 -18.26 2.73
N SER A 88 -27.07 -17.64 2.59
CA SER A 88 -28.10 -17.64 3.65
C SER A 88 -28.64 -19.04 3.91
N ALA A 89 -28.86 -19.83 2.86
CA ALA A 89 -29.23 -21.24 2.98
C ALA A 89 -28.14 -22.07 3.67
N ALA A 90 -26.85 -21.79 3.40
CA ALA A 90 -25.75 -22.44 4.10
C ALA A 90 -25.76 -22.12 5.60
N LEU A 91 -25.97 -20.85 5.96
CA LEU A 91 -26.05 -20.41 7.36
C LEU A 91 -27.23 -21.06 8.08
N GLN A 92 -28.43 -21.04 7.50
CA GLN A 92 -29.62 -21.67 8.09
C GLN A 92 -29.39 -23.17 8.35
N LEU A 93 -28.84 -23.89 7.36
CA LEU A 93 -28.51 -25.30 7.52
C LEU A 93 -27.50 -25.52 8.65
N ALA A 94 -26.53 -24.63 8.82
CA ALA A 94 -25.54 -24.74 9.88
C ALA A 94 -26.15 -24.43 11.27
N GLU A 95 -27.04 -23.45 11.36
CA GLU A 95 -27.77 -23.12 12.60
C GLU A 95 -28.68 -24.28 13.03
N ASP A 96 -29.37 -24.91 12.08
CA ASP A 96 -30.20 -26.09 12.35
C ASP A 96 -29.38 -27.27 12.90
N LEU A 97 -28.09 -27.36 12.53
CA LEU A 97 -27.19 -28.46 12.93
C LEU A 97 -26.46 -28.21 14.24
N TYR A 98 -26.03 -26.97 14.49
CA TYR A 98 -25.10 -26.64 15.57
C TYR A 98 -25.69 -25.66 16.61
N GLY A 99 -26.87 -25.09 16.35
CA GLY A 99 -27.39 -23.95 17.09
C GLY A 99 -26.79 -22.63 16.60
N THR A 100 -27.14 -21.53 17.27
CA THR A 100 -26.89 -20.14 16.79
C THR A 100 -25.56 -19.52 17.24
N GLU A 101 -24.84 -20.18 18.16
CA GLU A 101 -23.64 -19.63 18.82
C GLU A 101 -22.38 -20.52 18.63
N ASP A 102 -22.45 -21.57 17.80
CA ASP A 102 -21.32 -22.47 17.56
C ASP A 102 -20.28 -21.83 16.63
N SER A 103 -18.99 -21.98 16.97
CA SER A 103 -17.85 -21.50 16.16
C SER A 103 -17.84 -21.99 14.70
N ARG A 104 -18.49 -23.11 14.39
CA ARG A 104 -18.62 -23.63 13.02
C ARG A 104 -19.50 -22.75 12.13
N LEU A 105 -20.34 -21.90 12.71
CA LEU A 105 -21.12 -20.90 11.97
C LEU A 105 -20.23 -19.81 11.37
N CYS A 106 -19.05 -19.52 11.95
CA CYS A 106 -18.19 -18.45 11.49
C CYS A 106 -17.90 -18.55 9.99
N GLN A 107 -17.61 -19.74 9.46
CA GLN A 107 -17.34 -19.89 8.03
C GLN A 107 -18.57 -19.56 7.15
N CYS A 108 -19.78 -19.86 7.62
CA CYS A 108 -21.02 -19.50 6.92
C CYS A 108 -21.26 -17.99 6.98
N LEU A 109 -21.08 -17.37 8.15
CA LEU A 109 -21.20 -15.93 8.33
C LEU A 109 -20.18 -15.18 7.45
N LEU A 110 -18.93 -15.63 7.40
CA LEU A 110 -17.91 -15.04 6.51
C LEU A 110 -18.29 -15.17 5.03
N THR A 111 -18.86 -16.30 4.63
CA THR A 111 -19.31 -16.52 3.25
C THR A 111 -20.47 -15.58 2.90
N LEU A 112 -21.44 -15.43 3.81
CA LEU A 112 -22.57 -14.52 3.67
C LEU A 112 -22.12 -13.05 3.66
N GLY A 113 -21.20 -12.67 4.55
CA GLY A 113 -20.58 -11.34 4.59
C GLY A 113 -19.89 -10.98 3.26
N ARG A 114 -19.12 -11.91 2.68
CA ARG A 114 -18.53 -11.75 1.34
C ARG A 114 -19.57 -11.57 0.25
N ALA A 115 -20.65 -12.35 0.28
CA ALA A 115 -21.74 -12.23 -0.70
C ALA A 115 -22.44 -10.87 -0.58
N HIS A 116 -22.73 -10.40 0.64
CA HIS A 116 -23.30 -9.07 0.87
C HIS A 116 -22.37 -7.94 0.42
N MET A 117 -21.06 -8.03 0.72
CA MET A 117 -20.08 -7.06 0.22
C MET A 117 -20.06 -7.01 -1.31
N ALA A 118 -20.09 -8.17 -1.98
CA ALA A 118 -20.15 -8.23 -3.44
C ALA A 118 -21.45 -7.63 -3.99
N ALA A 119 -22.57 -7.82 -3.30
CA ALA A 119 -23.89 -7.26 -3.59
C ALA A 119 -24.04 -5.77 -3.21
N ARG A 120 -23.00 -5.13 -2.65
CA ARG A 120 -23.04 -3.78 -2.08
C ARG A 120 -24.04 -3.58 -0.92
N ALA A 121 -24.42 -4.67 -0.25
CA ALA A 121 -25.24 -4.65 0.96
C ALA A 121 -24.35 -4.52 2.22
N PHE A 122 -23.61 -3.42 2.35
CA PHE A 122 -22.54 -3.29 3.36
C PHE A 122 -23.03 -3.28 4.81
N ARG A 123 -24.23 -2.73 5.08
CA ARG A 123 -24.84 -2.79 6.41
C ARG A 123 -25.14 -4.24 6.83
N ASP A 124 -25.68 -5.05 5.90
CA ASP A 124 -25.94 -6.46 6.16
C ASP A 124 -24.64 -7.24 6.33
N ALA A 125 -23.63 -6.95 5.50
CA ALA A 125 -22.28 -7.51 5.66
C ALA A 125 -21.70 -7.20 7.04
N ARG A 126 -21.80 -5.95 7.51
CA ARG A 126 -21.32 -5.53 8.84
C ARG A 126 -22.00 -6.32 9.95
N ASN A 127 -23.33 -6.38 9.95
CA ASN A 127 -24.12 -7.10 10.94
C ASN A 127 -23.72 -8.59 11.02
N VAL A 128 -23.55 -9.23 9.86
CA VAL A 128 -23.15 -10.64 9.77
C VAL A 128 -21.72 -10.87 10.26
N LEU A 129 -20.79 -9.96 9.92
CA LEU A 129 -19.38 -10.07 10.32
C LEU A 129 -19.17 -9.74 11.81
N ASP A 130 -19.90 -8.77 12.37
CA ASP A 130 -19.88 -8.47 13.82
C ASP A 130 -20.43 -9.66 14.64
N ARG A 131 -21.46 -10.34 14.12
CA ARG A 131 -21.92 -11.61 14.69
C ARG A 131 -20.83 -12.68 14.62
N ALA A 132 -20.14 -12.80 13.48
CA ALA A 132 -19.03 -13.76 13.35
C ALA A 132 -17.90 -13.47 14.33
N GLN A 133 -17.60 -12.19 14.58
CA GLN A 133 -16.59 -11.74 15.54
C GLN A 133 -17.00 -12.09 16.97
N THR A 134 -18.26 -11.85 17.34
CA THR A 134 -18.79 -12.20 18.66
C THR A 134 -18.69 -13.70 18.93
N ILE A 135 -19.07 -14.53 17.96
CA ILE A 135 -18.98 -15.99 18.09
C ILE A 135 -17.51 -16.46 18.15
N ALA A 136 -16.66 -15.95 17.26
CA ALA A 136 -15.25 -16.35 17.22
C ALA A 136 -14.50 -15.95 18.51
N THR A 137 -14.77 -14.76 19.03
CA THR A 137 -14.17 -14.28 20.28
C THR A 137 -14.67 -15.05 21.49
N ALA A 138 -15.97 -15.38 21.56
CA ALA A 138 -16.52 -16.22 22.62
C ALA A 138 -15.93 -17.65 22.60
N ALA A 139 -15.74 -18.22 21.41
CA ALA A 139 -15.21 -19.57 21.24
C ALA A 139 -13.72 -19.70 21.57
N HIS A 140 -12.92 -18.66 21.24
CA HIS A 140 -11.46 -18.76 21.24
C HIS A 140 -10.74 -17.72 22.13
N GLY A 141 -11.47 -16.77 22.73
CA GLY A 141 -10.91 -15.67 23.53
C GLY A 141 -10.73 -15.97 25.03
N GLY A 142 -10.55 -17.25 25.40
CA GLY A 142 -10.45 -17.69 26.79
C GLY A 142 -9.26 -17.09 27.57
N ALA A 143 -9.44 -16.94 28.89
CA ALA A 143 -8.52 -16.29 29.82
C ALA A 143 -7.09 -16.89 29.80
N GLY A 144 -6.16 -16.23 29.11
CA GLY A 144 -4.72 -16.47 29.24
C GLY A 144 -3.94 -16.62 27.92
N GLY A 145 -4.61 -16.73 26.78
CA GLY A 145 -3.98 -16.67 25.47
C GLY A 145 -4.75 -15.69 24.60
N GLY A 146 -4.06 -14.80 23.87
CA GLY A 146 -4.72 -13.88 22.93
C GLY A 146 -5.58 -14.63 21.90
N LEU A 147 -6.33 -13.88 21.08
CA LEU A 147 -7.13 -14.41 19.97
C LEU A 147 -6.23 -14.99 18.87
N VAL A 148 -5.55 -16.11 19.14
CA VAL A 148 -4.56 -16.74 18.24
C VAL A 148 -5.20 -17.81 17.36
N HIS A 149 -6.53 -17.88 17.28
CA HIS A 149 -7.18 -18.88 16.43
C HIS A 149 -7.31 -18.36 14.98
N PRO A 150 -6.99 -19.16 13.95
CA PRO A 150 -7.10 -18.73 12.55
C PRO A 150 -8.49 -18.20 12.15
N GLN A 151 -9.57 -18.74 12.72
CA GLN A 151 -10.93 -18.23 12.48
C GLN A 151 -11.11 -16.77 12.95
N CYS A 152 -10.49 -16.37 14.07
CA CYS A 152 -10.49 -14.97 14.48
C CYS A 152 -9.79 -14.11 13.43
N GLY A 153 -8.63 -14.58 12.93
CA GLY A 153 -7.92 -13.92 11.83
C GLY A 153 -8.75 -13.82 10.55
N ASP A 154 -9.55 -14.83 10.22
CA ASP A 154 -10.46 -14.79 9.06
C ASP A 154 -11.56 -13.74 9.23
N VAL A 155 -12.12 -13.59 10.43
CA VAL A 155 -13.10 -12.54 10.73
C VAL A 155 -12.48 -11.16 10.64
N GLU A 156 -11.35 -10.93 11.31
CA GLU A 156 -10.64 -9.65 11.28
C GLU A 156 -10.25 -9.27 9.84
N TYR A 157 -9.84 -10.24 9.02
CA TYR A 157 -9.53 -10.00 7.62
C TYR A 157 -10.75 -9.53 6.81
N GLU A 158 -11.92 -10.16 6.98
CA GLU A 158 -13.13 -9.75 6.25
C GLU A 158 -13.68 -8.41 6.73
N LEU A 159 -13.64 -8.14 8.04
CA LEU A 159 -13.97 -6.82 8.60
C LEU A 159 -13.05 -5.74 8.02
N GLY A 160 -11.74 -5.98 7.99
CA GLY A 160 -10.78 -5.08 7.36
C GLY A 160 -11.03 -4.88 5.86
N CYS A 161 -11.54 -5.88 5.15
CA CYS A 161 -11.94 -5.73 3.75
C CYS A 161 -13.21 -4.90 3.58
N LEU A 162 -14.18 -5.02 4.50
CA LEU A 162 -15.40 -4.23 4.54
C LEU A 162 -15.09 -2.74 4.75
N GLU A 163 -14.18 -2.42 5.67
CA GLU A 163 -13.75 -1.04 5.96
C GLU A 163 -13.04 -0.35 4.78
N LEU A 164 -12.56 -1.11 3.79
CA LEU A 164 -11.93 -0.55 2.59
C LEU A 164 -12.91 -0.18 1.47
N VAL A 165 -14.19 -0.47 1.65
CA VAL A 165 -15.19 -0.09 0.67
C VAL A 165 -15.46 1.41 0.81
N LYS A 166 -14.84 2.19 -0.06
CA LYS A 166 -15.16 3.61 -0.28
C LYS A 166 -16.43 3.67 -1.13
N ASP A 167 -17.59 3.76 -0.50
CA ASP A 167 -18.82 4.07 -1.23
C ASP A 167 -19.20 5.53 -0.97
N GLU A 168 -19.05 6.38 -1.99
CA GLU A 168 -19.48 7.78 -1.94
C GLU A 168 -21.01 7.92 -1.87
N GLU A 169 -21.77 6.86 -2.24
CA GLU A 169 -23.24 6.88 -2.24
C GLU A 169 -23.85 6.58 -0.87
N LEU A 170 -23.06 6.03 0.07
CA LEU A 170 -23.52 5.73 1.42
C LEU A 170 -23.18 6.86 2.38
N ASN A 171 -23.96 7.95 2.25
CA ASN A 171 -24.04 9.05 3.22
C ASN A 171 -24.75 8.62 4.52
N ASP A 172 -24.44 7.43 5.03
CA ASP A 172 -24.99 6.92 6.28
C ASP A 172 -24.12 7.45 7.42
N ALA A 173 -24.60 8.49 8.11
CA ALA A 173 -23.88 9.17 9.18
C ALA A 173 -23.50 8.27 10.38
N ASP A 174 -24.02 7.04 10.42
CA ASP A 174 -23.84 6.07 11.50
C ASP A 174 -22.69 5.06 11.27
N LEU A 175 -22.07 5.01 10.08
CA LEU A 175 -20.91 4.15 9.81
C LEU A 175 -19.63 4.98 9.58
N GLU A 176 -18.78 5.05 10.61
CA GLU A 176 -17.43 5.62 10.50
C GLU A 176 -16.48 4.66 9.75
N TRP A 177 -16.62 4.56 8.43
CA TRP A 177 -15.62 3.86 7.60
C TRP A 177 -14.33 4.66 7.58
N THR A 178 -13.25 4.06 8.09
CA THR A 178 -11.95 4.71 8.13
C THR A 178 -10.85 3.76 7.65
N SER A 179 -9.89 4.32 6.92
CA SER A 179 -8.66 3.61 6.59
C SER A 179 -7.92 3.13 7.85
N ALA A 180 -8.08 3.84 8.97
CA ALA A 180 -7.57 3.45 10.29
C ALA A 180 -8.22 2.16 10.83
N ALA A 181 -9.55 2.02 10.72
CA ALA A 181 -10.25 0.79 11.10
C ALA A 181 -9.80 -0.39 10.22
N ALA A 182 -9.68 -0.17 8.90
CA ALA A 182 -9.14 -1.17 7.98
C ALA A 182 -7.72 -1.61 8.36
N GLN A 183 -6.82 -0.66 8.65
CA GLN A 183 -5.46 -0.96 9.10
C GLN A 183 -5.45 -1.77 10.40
N ARG A 184 -6.28 -1.39 11.37
CA ARG A 184 -6.39 -2.10 12.64
C ARG A 184 -6.79 -3.56 12.41
N HIS A 185 -7.92 -3.78 11.74
CA HIS A 185 -8.43 -5.13 11.46
C HIS A 185 -7.43 -5.98 10.64
N LEU A 186 -6.80 -5.42 9.60
CA LEU A 186 -5.85 -6.15 8.75
C LEU A 186 -4.51 -6.43 9.45
N SER A 187 -4.02 -5.51 10.28
CA SER A 187 -2.81 -5.73 11.08
C SER A 187 -3.04 -6.78 12.17
N GLU A 188 -4.21 -6.74 12.81
CA GLU A 188 -4.64 -7.75 13.77
C GLU A 188 -4.75 -9.13 13.09
N ALA A 189 -5.46 -9.23 11.96
CA ALA A 189 -5.54 -10.46 11.16
C ALA A 189 -4.15 -11.02 10.79
N ALA A 190 -3.24 -10.17 10.29
CA ALA A 190 -1.87 -10.58 9.96
C ALA A 190 -1.10 -11.09 11.19
N SER A 191 -1.28 -10.45 12.35
CA SER A 191 -0.65 -10.89 13.61
C SER A 191 -1.18 -12.25 14.07
N ILE A 192 -2.50 -12.45 14.02
CA ILE A 192 -3.17 -13.71 14.37
C ILE A 192 -2.65 -14.83 13.48
N TYR A 193 -2.67 -14.64 12.16
CA TYR A 193 -2.17 -15.66 11.23
C TYR A 193 -0.68 -15.96 11.43
N ARG A 194 0.14 -14.94 11.72
CA ARG A 194 1.58 -15.14 11.94
C ARG A 194 1.84 -15.99 13.17
N VAL A 195 1.11 -15.79 14.27
CA VAL A 195 1.28 -16.60 15.49
C VAL A 195 0.63 -17.97 15.35
N ALA A 196 -0.55 -18.05 14.73
CA ALA A 196 -1.32 -19.29 14.63
C ALA A 196 -0.77 -20.27 13.57
N LEU A 197 -0.28 -19.74 12.45
CA LEU A 197 0.05 -20.52 11.25
C LEU A 197 1.50 -20.29 10.76
N GLY A 198 2.22 -19.30 11.29
CA GLY A 198 3.56 -18.94 10.82
C GLY A 198 3.56 -18.38 9.40
N GLN A 199 4.44 -18.91 8.54
CA GLN A 199 4.48 -18.57 7.11
C GLN A 199 3.36 -19.28 6.36
N HIS A 200 2.22 -18.60 6.26
CA HIS A 200 1.01 -19.14 5.63
C HIS A 200 0.44 -18.18 4.57
N PRO A 201 -0.19 -18.68 3.48
CA PRO A 201 -0.83 -17.83 2.48
C PRO A 201 -1.85 -16.84 3.03
N ALA A 202 -2.49 -17.14 4.17
CA ALA A 202 -3.41 -16.23 4.85
C ALA A 202 -2.68 -14.99 5.41
N THR A 203 -1.51 -15.16 6.02
CA THR A 203 -0.64 -14.05 6.46
C THR A 203 -0.27 -13.16 5.28
N ALA A 204 0.18 -13.75 4.17
CA ALA A 204 0.51 -13.00 2.96
C ALA A 204 -0.70 -12.30 2.34
N ARG A 205 -1.91 -12.88 2.45
CA ARG A 205 -3.16 -12.26 1.99
C ARG A 205 -3.49 -11.01 2.81
N ALA A 206 -3.41 -11.09 4.14
CA ALA A 206 -3.61 -9.95 5.03
C ALA A 206 -2.57 -8.84 4.79
N LEU A 207 -1.28 -9.18 4.72
CA LEU A 207 -0.20 -8.23 4.46
C LEU A 207 -0.36 -7.53 3.10
N ASN A 208 -0.70 -8.27 2.04
CA ASN A 208 -0.92 -7.69 0.72
C ASN A 208 -2.10 -6.70 0.71
N ARG A 209 -3.16 -6.99 1.48
CA ARG A 209 -4.30 -6.09 1.62
C ARG A 209 -3.94 -4.84 2.44
N LEU A 210 -3.23 -5.02 3.56
CA LEU A 210 -2.73 -3.93 4.39
C LEU A 210 -1.81 -2.99 3.59
N ALA A 211 -0.92 -3.56 2.77
CA ALA A 211 -0.05 -2.81 1.89
C ALA A 211 -0.82 -1.92 0.89
N ALA A 212 -1.95 -2.40 0.38
CA ALA A 212 -2.82 -1.59 -0.48
C ALA A 212 -3.42 -0.39 0.27
N VAL A 213 -3.77 -0.55 1.55
CA VAL A 213 -4.23 0.57 2.40
C VAL A 213 -3.15 1.62 2.56
N TYR A 214 -1.92 1.19 2.88
CA TYR A 214 -0.79 2.11 3.00
C TYR A 214 -0.44 2.79 1.67
N LEU A 215 -0.65 2.12 0.54
CA LEU A 215 -0.46 2.71 -0.78
C LEU A 215 -1.46 3.85 -1.03
N ASP A 216 -2.73 3.63 -0.71
CA ASP A 216 -3.81 4.63 -0.82
C ASP A 216 -3.56 5.86 0.07
N GLU A 217 -2.88 5.68 1.19
CA GLU A 217 -2.49 6.75 2.12
C GLU A 217 -1.12 7.36 1.83
N ALA A 218 -0.52 7.03 0.68
CA ALA A 218 0.82 7.46 0.27
C ALA A 218 1.95 7.10 1.25
N MET A 219 1.73 6.10 2.13
CA MET A 219 2.74 5.54 3.02
C MET A 219 3.55 4.44 2.32
N PHE A 220 4.27 4.85 1.26
CA PHE A 220 4.87 3.90 0.32
C PHE A 220 5.90 2.95 0.92
N SER A 221 6.73 3.41 1.87
CA SER A 221 7.74 2.57 2.52
C SER A 221 7.12 1.44 3.36
N GLN A 222 5.97 1.70 4.00
CA GLN A 222 5.24 0.69 4.75
C GLN A 222 4.56 -0.30 3.79
N ALA A 223 3.94 0.19 2.71
CA ALA A 223 3.37 -0.66 1.67
C ALA A 223 4.41 -1.60 1.04
N GLU A 224 5.59 -1.08 0.71
CA GLU A 224 6.72 -1.84 0.17
C GLU A 224 7.16 -2.95 1.12
N ALA A 225 7.36 -2.65 2.40
CA ALA A 225 7.75 -3.65 3.40
C ALA A 225 6.72 -4.80 3.50
N MET A 226 5.43 -4.46 3.51
CA MET A 226 4.35 -5.44 3.57
C MET A 226 4.25 -6.28 2.28
N TYR A 227 4.43 -5.68 1.11
CA TYR A 227 4.44 -6.40 -0.17
C TYR A 227 5.64 -7.34 -0.29
N LEU A 228 6.83 -6.93 0.14
CA LEU A 228 8.03 -7.77 0.14
C LEU A 228 7.87 -8.98 1.08
N GLU A 229 7.33 -8.78 2.28
CA GLU A 229 7.05 -9.88 3.21
C GLU A 229 5.99 -10.83 2.62
N ALA A 230 4.91 -10.30 2.06
CA ALA A 230 3.87 -11.11 1.41
C ALA A 230 4.41 -11.91 0.21
N LEU A 231 5.32 -11.31 -0.57
CA LEU A 231 5.97 -11.96 -1.70
C LEU A 231 6.85 -13.12 -1.21
N ALA A 232 7.68 -12.89 -0.19
CA ALA A 232 8.53 -13.93 0.39
C ALA A 232 7.71 -15.12 0.89
N ILE A 233 6.60 -14.86 1.62
CA ILE A 233 5.71 -15.92 2.11
C ILE A 233 5.06 -16.67 0.94
N ARG A 234 4.52 -15.96 -0.07
CA ARG A 234 3.87 -16.59 -1.24
C ARG A 234 4.85 -17.43 -2.05
N THR A 235 6.06 -16.92 -2.26
CA THR A 235 7.14 -17.64 -2.93
C THR A 235 7.52 -18.91 -2.17
N ALA A 236 7.69 -18.83 -0.85
CA ALA A 236 8.05 -19.99 -0.03
C ALA A 236 6.93 -21.04 0.04
N THR A 237 5.67 -20.62 0.09
CA THR A 237 4.52 -21.53 0.32
C THR A 237 3.89 -22.06 -0.96
N LEU A 238 3.86 -21.28 -2.03
CA LEU A 238 3.18 -21.61 -3.30
C LEU A 238 4.17 -21.87 -4.44
N GLY A 239 5.45 -21.55 -4.25
CA GLY A 239 6.46 -21.52 -5.29
C GLY A 239 6.35 -20.28 -6.19
N ASN A 240 7.38 -20.07 -7.02
CA ASN A 240 7.48 -18.89 -7.89
C ASN A 240 6.41 -18.86 -8.99
N ARG A 241 5.85 -20.00 -9.36
CA ARG A 241 4.95 -20.20 -10.52
C ARG A 241 3.48 -20.12 -10.14
N HIS A 242 3.09 -19.13 -9.34
CA HIS A 242 1.74 -19.02 -8.82
C HIS A 242 1.12 -17.63 -9.09
N SER A 243 -0.17 -17.59 -9.47
CA SER A 243 -0.88 -16.34 -9.79
C SER A 243 -0.85 -15.31 -8.65
N ARG A 244 -0.95 -15.74 -7.40
CA ARG A 244 -0.78 -14.87 -6.22
C ARG A 244 0.62 -14.24 -6.09
N VAL A 245 1.68 -14.92 -6.54
CA VAL A 245 3.03 -14.33 -6.60
C VAL A 245 3.02 -13.20 -7.63
N LEU A 246 2.52 -13.48 -8.84
CA LEU A 246 2.40 -12.48 -9.91
C LEU A 246 1.58 -11.25 -9.46
N GLN A 247 0.46 -11.44 -8.76
CA GLN A 247 -0.32 -10.32 -8.22
C GLN A 247 0.49 -9.46 -7.25
N THR A 248 1.29 -10.08 -6.38
CA THR A 248 2.16 -9.33 -5.45
C THR A 248 3.23 -8.55 -6.19
N VAL A 249 3.87 -9.18 -7.19
CA VAL A 249 4.88 -8.53 -8.05
C VAL A 249 4.26 -7.32 -8.75
N LYS A 250 3.05 -7.45 -9.31
CA LYS A 250 2.33 -6.33 -9.93
C LYS A 250 2.10 -5.17 -8.95
N HIS A 251 1.67 -5.47 -7.72
CA HIS A 251 1.46 -4.42 -6.73
C HIS A 251 2.75 -3.74 -6.30
N LEU A 252 3.85 -4.50 -6.17
CA LEU A 252 5.16 -3.95 -5.82
C LEU A 252 5.74 -3.08 -6.94
N ILE A 253 5.54 -3.45 -8.22
CA ILE A 253 5.87 -2.60 -9.37
C ILE A 253 5.11 -1.26 -9.29
N THR A 254 3.80 -1.30 -9.00
CA THR A 254 3.01 -0.08 -8.81
C THR A 254 3.53 0.75 -7.63
N ALA A 255 3.90 0.11 -6.52
CA ALA A 255 4.45 0.79 -5.35
C ALA A 255 5.79 1.48 -5.65
N TYR A 256 6.67 0.86 -6.43
CA TYR A 256 7.92 1.49 -6.86
C TYR A 256 7.69 2.63 -7.84
N GLN A 257 6.73 2.49 -8.76
CA GLN A 257 6.37 3.57 -9.67
C GLN A 257 5.86 4.81 -8.95
N LEU A 258 5.01 4.65 -7.92
CA LEU A 258 4.49 5.76 -7.11
C LEU A 258 5.58 6.41 -6.24
N GLN A 259 6.66 5.69 -5.94
CA GLN A 259 7.84 6.22 -5.26
C GLN A 259 8.88 6.82 -6.23
N GLU A 260 8.61 6.84 -7.53
CA GLU A 260 9.56 7.25 -8.57
C GLU A 260 10.85 6.39 -8.63
N LYS A 261 10.82 5.21 -8.02
CA LYS A 261 11.90 4.20 -8.08
C LYS A 261 11.80 3.39 -9.38
N TYR A 262 11.87 4.07 -10.52
CA TYR A 262 11.61 3.45 -11.83
C TYR A 262 12.59 2.32 -12.16
N THR A 263 13.86 2.44 -11.76
CA THR A 263 14.88 1.39 -11.97
C THR A 263 14.52 0.09 -11.25
N ASP A 264 14.03 0.17 -10.01
CA ASP A 264 13.63 -0.99 -9.22
C ASP A 264 12.36 -1.63 -9.77
N ALA A 265 11.42 -0.79 -10.25
CA ALA A 265 10.20 -1.24 -10.92
C ALA A 265 10.50 -1.99 -12.24
N ILE A 266 11.42 -1.47 -13.04
CA ILE A 266 11.87 -2.07 -14.30
C ILE A 266 12.54 -3.42 -14.03
N ALA A 267 13.51 -3.45 -13.10
CA ALA A 267 14.21 -4.69 -12.75
C ALA A 267 13.23 -5.78 -12.28
N LEU A 268 12.30 -5.43 -11.38
CA LEU A 268 11.30 -6.38 -10.90
C LEU A 268 10.35 -6.87 -12.02
N ALA A 269 9.93 -5.96 -12.91
CA ALA A 269 9.09 -6.31 -14.05
C ALA A 269 9.81 -7.22 -15.05
N GLU A 270 11.09 -7.00 -15.33
CA GLU A 270 11.87 -7.80 -16.28
C GLU A 270 12.29 -9.16 -15.71
N GLU A 271 12.78 -9.18 -14.47
CA GLU A 271 13.31 -10.40 -13.86
C GLU A 271 12.23 -11.35 -13.37
N GLN A 272 11.10 -10.81 -12.89
CA GLN A 272 10.04 -11.62 -12.29
C GLN A 272 8.67 -11.42 -12.94
N GLY A 273 8.29 -10.19 -13.30
CA GLY A 273 6.96 -9.89 -13.85
C GLY A 273 6.69 -10.58 -15.19
N VAL A 274 7.39 -10.18 -16.24
CA VAL A 274 7.21 -10.64 -17.62
C VAL A 274 7.39 -12.17 -17.73
N PRO A 275 8.45 -12.78 -17.19
CA PRO A 275 8.61 -14.23 -17.27
C PRO A 275 7.46 -14.99 -16.61
N LEU A 276 6.99 -14.51 -15.45
CA LEU A 276 5.92 -15.19 -14.71
C LEU A 276 4.55 -15.02 -15.38
N VAL A 277 4.25 -13.86 -15.97
CA VAL A 277 2.98 -13.68 -16.69
C VAL A 277 2.96 -14.48 -17.99
N GLU A 278 4.07 -14.53 -18.73
CA GLU A 278 4.21 -15.35 -19.94
C GLU A 278 4.08 -16.84 -19.62
N GLU A 279 4.63 -17.29 -18.49
CA GLU A 279 4.49 -18.69 -18.05
C GLU A 279 3.05 -19.03 -17.65
N LEU A 280 2.37 -18.14 -16.91
CA LEU A 280 1.04 -18.41 -16.36
C LEU A 280 -0.10 -18.24 -17.38
N HIS A 281 0.01 -17.27 -18.28
CA HIS A 281 -1.06 -16.88 -19.20
C HIS A 281 -0.70 -17.10 -20.68
N GLY A 282 0.55 -17.46 -20.97
CA GLY A 282 1.09 -17.55 -22.31
C GLY A 282 1.70 -16.23 -22.79
N ALA A 283 2.65 -16.32 -23.72
CA ALA A 283 3.30 -15.16 -24.34
C ALA A 283 2.29 -14.26 -25.09
N VAL A 284 1.27 -14.86 -25.68
CA VAL A 284 0.20 -14.14 -26.40
C VAL A 284 -1.04 -14.10 -25.51
N SER A 285 -1.07 -13.16 -24.58
CA SER A 285 -2.20 -12.98 -23.66
C SER A 285 -2.39 -11.52 -23.27
N LEU A 286 -3.61 -11.17 -22.86
CA LEU A 286 -3.92 -9.81 -22.38
C LEU A 286 -3.10 -9.42 -21.15
N ALA A 287 -2.80 -10.40 -20.28
CA ALA A 287 -2.00 -10.17 -19.10
C ALA A 287 -0.55 -9.84 -19.47
N THR A 288 0.00 -10.54 -20.46
CA THR A 288 1.36 -10.29 -20.98
C THR A 288 1.44 -8.94 -21.67
N ALA A 289 0.49 -8.62 -22.55
CA ALA A 289 0.44 -7.33 -23.24
C ALA A 289 0.38 -6.16 -22.25
N GLY A 290 -0.51 -6.22 -21.25
CA GLY A 290 -0.62 -5.18 -20.23
C GLY A 290 0.63 -5.03 -19.35
N MET A 291 1.33 -6.14 -19.05
CA MET A 291 2.59 -6.07 -18.30
C MET A 291 3.73 -5.48 -19.12
N LEU A 292 3.82 -5.81 -20.42
CA LEU A 292 4.78 -5.21 -21.35
C LEU A 292 4.50 -3.72 -21.55
N GLN A 293 3.22 -3.32 -21.65
CA GLN A 293 2.84 -1.92 -21.72
C GLN A 293 3.35 -1.16 -20.49
N ARG A 294 3.08 -1.68 -19.29
CA ARG A 294 3.55 -1.09 -18.03
C ARG A 294 5.08 -0.98 -17.97
N LEU A 295 5.80 -2.01 -18.41
CA LEU A 295 7.26 -1.99 -18.49
C LEU A 295 7.77 -0.92 -19.48
N GLY A 296 7.11 -0.78 -20.64
CA GLY A 296 7.43 0.26 -21.61
C GLY A 296 7.25 1.67 -21.05
N GLU A 297 6.14 1.93 -20.38
CA GLU A 297 5.87 3.19 -19.67
C GLU A 297 6.94 3.49 -18.61
N LEU A 298 7.31 2.51 -17.79
CA LEU A 298 8.36 2.66 -16.78
C LEU A 298 9.72 3.01 -17.38
N ARG A 299 10.08 2.41 -18.52
CA ARG A 299 11.33 2.71 -19.23
C ARG A 299 11.36 4.15 -19.77
N PHE A 300 10.24 4.69 -20.24
CA PHE A 300 10.15 6.11 -20.59
C PHE A 300 10.31 7.04 -19.40
N LEU A 301 9.71 6.67 -18.25
CA LEU A 301 9.85 7.43 -17.01
C LEU A 301 11.30 7.41 -16.47
N ALA A 302 12.03 6.30 -16.67
CA ALA A 302 13.42 6.16 -16.23
C ALA A 302 14.44 6.81 -17.19
N ASP A 303 14.37 6.49 -18.48
CA ASP A 303 15.40 6.88 -19.47
C ASP A 303 15.08 8.23 -20.15
N GLY A 304 13.86 8.73 -19.97
CA GLY A 304 13.39 9.97 -20.59
C GLY A 304 12.80 9.78 -22.01
N PRO A 305 12.63 10.90 -22.75
CA PRO A 305 11.80 10.93 -23.96
C PRO A 305 12.34 10.13 -25.14
N ASN A 306 13.62 9.81 -25.12
CA ASN A 306 14.29 9.06 -26.20
C ASN A 306 14.57 7.60 -25.80
N SER A 307 13.79 7.03 -24.87
CA SER A 307 13.94 5.63 -24.45
C SER A 307 13.67 4.67 -25.62
N VAL A 308 14.75 4.21 -26.25
CA VAL A 308 14.69 3.12 -27.24
C VAL A 308 14.13 1.84 -26.60
N PRO A 309 14.60 1.41 -25.40
CA PRO A 309 14.04 0.24 -24.74
C PRO A 309 12.55 0.37 -24.43
N GLY A 310 12.07 1.56 -24.05
CA GLY A 310 10.66 1.84 -23.82
C GLY A 310 9.83 1.66 -25.10
N ALA A 311 10.26 2.28 -26.19
CA ALA A 311 9.60 2.19 -27.49
C ALA A 311 9.54 0.74 -28.02
N GLU A 312 10.62 -0.02 -27.89
CA GLU A 312 10.67 -1.43 -28.30
C GLU A 312 9.69 -2.29 -27.49
N THR A 313 9.57 -2.05 -26.19
CA THR A 313 8.65 -2.80 -25.31
C THR A 313 7.20 -2.51 -25.66
N LEU A 314 6.85 -1.25 -25.89
CA LEU A 314 5.49 -0.86 -26.29
C LEU A 314 5.13 -1.43 -27.67
N ARG A 315 6.07 -1.49 -28.62
CA ARG A 315 5.86 -2.19 -29.90
C ARG A 315 5.62 -3.67 -29.70
N ARG A 316 6.37 -4.31 -28.79
CA ARG A 316 6.16 -5.73 -28.44
C ARG A 316 4.78 -5.96 -27.83
N ALA A 317 4.33 -5.08 -26.95
CA ALA A 317 2.96 -5.11 -26.41
C ALA A 317 1.91 -4.96 -27.52
N ALA A 318 2.10 -4.01 -28.45
CA ALA A 318 1.21 -3.82 -29.60
C ALA A 318 1.13 -5.06 -30.49
N THR A 319 2.26 -5.74 -30.76
CA THR A 319 2.26 -7.01 -31.51
C THR A 319 1.40 -8.07 -30.83
N VAL A 320 1.51 -8.22 -29.50
CA VAL A 320 0.67 -9.15 -28.75
C VAL A 320 -0.81 -8.78 -28.85
N TYR A 321 -1.17 -7.49 -28.77
CA TYR A 321 -2.55 -7.05 -28.97
C TYR A 321 -3.07 -7.34 -30.39
N THR A 322 -2.27 -7.11 -31.42
CA THR A 322 -2.62 -7.44 -32.81
C THR A 322 -2.86 -8.94 -32.99
N GLU A 323 -1.99 -9.79 -32.43
CA GLU A 323 -2.16 -11.25 -32.48
C GLU A 323 -3.42 -11.73 -31.76
N LEU A 324 -3.91 -10.98 -30.77
CA LEU A 324 -5.18 -11.22 -30.09
C LEU A 324 -6.40 -10.63 -30.83
N GLY A 325 -6.22 -9.98 -31.97
CA GLY A 325 -7.28 -9.30 -32.72
C GLY A 325 -7.77 -8.00 -32.07
N ARG A 326 -6.96 -7.41 -31.19
CA ARG A 326 -7.26 -6.18 -30.42
C ARG A 326 -6.55 -4.99 -31.04
N GLU A 327 -7.02 -4.58 -32.22
CA GLU A 327 -6.40 -3.51 -33.02
C GLU A 327 -6.41 -2.16 -32.30
N THR A 328 -7.51 -1.84 -31.60
CA THR A 328 -7.64 -0.61 -30.81
C THR A 328 -6.57 -0.49 -29.73
N GLU A 329 -6.33 -1.55 -28.96
CA GLU A 329 -5.33 -1.56 -27.90
C GLU A 329 -3.90 -1.59 -28.45
N ALA A 330 -3.71 -2.19 -29.63
CA ALA A 330 -2.43 -2.14 -30.34
C ALA A 330 -2.10 -0.71 -30.79
N GLU A 331 -3.08 0.02 -31.34
CA GLU A 331 -2.93 1.43 -31.71
C GLU A 331 -2.69 2.32 -30.49
N GLU A 332 -3.43 2.10 -29.39
CA GLU A 332 -3.21 2.79 -28.11
C GLU A 332 -1.78 2.57 -27.61
N ALA A 333 -1.29 1.34 -27.58
CA ALA A 333 0.07 1.01 -27.15
C ALA A 333 1.15 1.69 -28.02
N LEU A 334 0.94 1.79 -29.33
CA LEU A 334 1.84 2.53 -30.23
C LEU A 334 1.74 4.04 -30.03
N SER A 335 0.55 4.57 -29.78
CA SER A 335 0.33 5.99 -29.52
C SER A 335 1.05 6.45 -28.25
N LEU A 336 1.12 5.58 -27.23
CA LEU A 336 1.84 5.83 -25.98
C LEU A 336 3.32 6.15 -26.21
N ILE A 337 3.96 5.62 -27.26
CA ILE A 337 5.35 5.99 -27.59
C ILE A 337 5.47 7.50 -27.79
N SER A 338 4.56 8.09 -28.55
CA SER A 338 4.56 9.52 -28.85
C SER A 338 4.17 10.37 -27.63
N VAL A 339 3.18 9.91 -26.86
CA VAL A 339 2.70 10.58 -25.65
C VAL A 339 3.80 10.60 -24.60
N MET A 340 4.41 9.45 -24.31
CA MET A 340 5.45 9.33 -23.31
C MET A 340 6.71 10.10 -23.71
N SER A 341 7.07 10.09 -25.00
CA SER A 341 8.21 10.89 -25.49
C SER A 341 7.98 12.39 -25.27
N ARG A 342 6.73 12.88 -25.36
CA ARG A 342 6.42 14.28 -25.09
C ARG A 342 6.45 14.56 -23.58
N GLU A 343 5.77 13.77 -22.77
CA GLU A 343 5.69 13.97 -21.32
C GLU A 343 7.07 13.90 -20.66
N ALA A 344 7.90 12.94 -21.05
CA ALA A 344 9.25 12.84 -20.54
C ALA A 344 10.15 14.02 -20.98
N ALA A 345 9.91 14.60 -22.17
CA ALA A 345 10.61 15.80 -22.60
C ALA A 345 10.20 17.03 -21.79
N GLU A 346 8.92 17.13 -21.44
CA GLU A 346 8.40 18.19 -20.56
C GLU A 346 8.96 18.06 -19.14
N LEU A 347 8.98 16.85 -18.57
CA LEU A 347 9.58 16.57 -17.26
C LEU A 347 11.09 16.86 -17.25
N GLN A 348 11.81 16.45 -18.29
CA GLN A 348 13.24 16.72 -18.43
C GLN A 348 13.50 18.23 -18.58
N ALA A 349 12.67 18.96 -19.33
CA ALA A 349 12.75 20.41 -19.44
C ALA A 349 12.44 21.11 -18.11
N ALA A 350 11.44 20.64 -17.36
CA ALA A 350 11.10 21.16 -16.04
C ALA A 350 12.20 20.89 -15.01
N ALA A 351 12.79 19.68 -15.02
CA ALA A 351 13.94 19.33 -14.19
C ALA A 351 15.18 20.15 -14.58
N ALA A 352 15.41 20.38 -15.88
CA ALA A 352 16.47 21.27 -16.34
C ALA A 352 16.24 22.72 -15.91
N LEU A 353 14.99 23.18 -15.82
CA LEU A 353 14.63 24.49 -15.27
C LEU A 353 14.83 24.57 -13.75
N ALA A 354 14.51 23.48 -13.02
CA ALA A 354 14.66 23.39 -11.57
C ALA A 354 16.13 23.24 -11.14
N ASN A 355 16.94 22.54 -11.96
CA ASN A 355 18.37 22.33 -11.76
C ASN A 355 19.23 23.39 -12.43
N ALA A 356 18.67 24.22 -13.32
CA ALA A 356 19.31 25.45 -13.71
C ALA A 356 19.45 26.28 -12.43
N GLU A 357 20.70 26.49 -12.00
CA GLU A 357 21.02 27.50 -10.99
C GLU A 357 20.21 28.74 -11.31
N PRO A 358 19.64 29.44 -10.30
CA PRO A 358 18.90 30.67 -10.58
C PRO A 358 19.84 31.58 -11.33
N SER A 359 19.61 31.70 -12.64
CA SER A 359 20.37 32.58 -13.53
C SER A 359 20.47 33.93 -12.82
N ALA A 360 21.67 34.50 -12.82
CA ALA A 360 22.17 35.62 -12.01
C ALA A 360 21.33 36.92 -12.03
N ASN A 361 20.04 36.82 -11.71
CA ASN A 361 19.00 37.84 -11.70
C ASN A 361 18.03 37.59 -10.52
N SER A 362 18.54 37.05 -9.39
CA SER A 362 17.88 37.25 -8.10
C SER A 362 18.23 38.65 -7.63
N ARG A 363 17.23 39.56 -7.65
CA ARG A 363 17.34 40.98 -7.32
C ARG A 363 18.32 41.23 -6.16
N GLU A 364 19.42 41.92 -6.46
CA GLU A 364 20.29 42.46 -5.42
C GLU A 364 19.44 43.30 -4.45
N MET A 365 19.60 43.06 -3.16
CA MET A 365 19.00 43.87 -2.11
C MET A 365 20.08 44.71 -1.43
N THR A 366 19.78 45.97 -1.17
CA THR A 366 20.65 46.87 -0.43
C THR A 366 20.29 46.83 1.05
N VAL A 367 21.31 46.69 1.91
CA VAL A 367 21.19 46.77 3.37
C VAL A 367 22.06 47.93 3.85
N PHE A 368 21.58 48.68 4.84
CA PHE A 368 22.31 49.80 5.43
C PHE A 368 23.01 49.37 6.70
N VAL A 369 24.33 49.52 6.78
CA VAL A 369 25.10 49.24 8.01
C VAL A 369 25.47 50.55 8.68
N LYS A 370 24.86 50.86 9.83
CA LYS A 370 25.20 52.01 10.66
C LYS A 370 26.47 51.71 11.45
N THR A 371 27.52 52.49 11.20
CA THR A 371 28.79 52.42 11.93
C THR A 371 28.71 53.17 13.27
N PRO A 372 29.61 52.89 14.24
CA PRO A 372 29.68 53.63 15.50
C PRO A 372 29.92 55.14 15.32
N SER A 373 30.50 55.55 14.17
CA SER A 373 30.71 56.94 13.80
C SER A 373 29.45 57.68 13.33
N GLY A 374 28.30 56.99 13.27
CA GLY A 374 27.04 57.54 12.77
C GLY A 374 26.88 57.52 11.24
N LYS A 375 27.89 57.07 10.49
CA LYS A 375 27.81 56.91 9.03
C LYS A 375 27.12 55.60 8.65
N SER A 376 26.21 55.66 7.68
CA SER A 376 25.56 54.47 7.09
C SER A 376 26.32 54.01 5.85
N LEU A 377 26.73 52.75 5.84
CA LEU A 377 27.36 52.08 4.70
C LEU A 377 26.30 51.33 3.90
N VAL A 378 26.25 51.53 2.58
CA VAL A 378 25.34 50.79 1.70
C VAL A 378 26.01 49.50 1.25
N VAL A 379 25.44 48.36 1.62
CA VAL A 379 25.98 47.02 1.30
C VAL A 379 25.01 46.30 0.36
N PRO A 380 25.39 46.06 -0.90
CA PRO A 380 24.61 45.22 -1.80
C PRO A 380 24.83 43.74 -1.46
N VAL A 381 23.76 43.01 -1.19
CA VAL A 381 23.76 41.58 -0.85
C VAL A 381 22.55 40.86 -1.43
N ARG A 382 22.55 39.53 -1.38
CA ARG A 382 21.39 38.71 -1.78
C ARG A 382 20.55 38.36 -0.55
N PRO A 383 19.24 38.07 -0.68
CA PRO A 383 18.42 37.63 0.45
C PRO A 383 18.93 36.36 1.14
N LEU A 384 19.58 35.48 0.37
CA LEU A 384 20.18 34.24 0.85
C LEU A 384 21.66 34.37 1.25
N SER A 385 22.24 35.58 1.17
CA SER A 385 23.61 35.82 1.62
C SER A 385 23.73 35.56 3.13
N ARG A 386 24.90 35.09 3.55
CA ARG A 386 25.22 34.93 4.97
C ARG A 386 25.73 36.22 5.59
N VAL A 387 25.62 36.32 6.90
CA VAL A 387 26.15 37.46 7.67
C VAL A 387 27.68 37.60 7.52
N ASP A 388 28.41 36.49 7.36
CA ASP A 388 29.86 36.51 7.07
C ASP A 388 30.20 37.24 5.75
N GLU A 389 29.34 37.15 4.73
CA GLU A 389 29.54 37.89 3.47
C GLU A 389 29.41 39.39 3.69
N VAL A 390 28.44 39.83 4.49
CA VAL A 390 28.28 41.24 4.90
C VAL A 390 29.51 41.72 5.67
N GLN A 391 30.05 40.91 6.58
CA GLN A 391 31.24 41.23 7.35
C GLN A 391 32.50 41.36 6.49
N THR A 392 32.60 40.57 5.41
CA THR A 392 33.67 40.67 4.41
C THR A 392 33.64 42.03 3.72
N ILE A 393 32.47 42.48 3.27
CA ILE A 393 32.32 43.78 2.61
C ILE A 393 32.64 44.94 3.57
N ILE A 394 32.29 44.79 4.85
CA ILE A 394 32.64 45.77 5.89
C ILE A 394 34.16 45.80 6.13
N GLU A 395 34.82 44.64 6.16
CA GLU A 395 36.27 44.54 6.33
C GLU A 395 37.02 45.22 5.18
N GLU A 396 36.59 45.00 3.94
CA GLU A 396 37.18 45.65 2.77
C GLU A 396 37.01 47.17 2.78
N ARG A 397 35.85 47.68 3.22
CA ARG A 397 35.52 49.11 3.14
C ARG A 397 35.93 49.93 4.36
N LEU A 398 35.98 49.32 5.55
CA LEU A 398 36.29 50.00 6.81
C LEU A 398 37.59 49.49 7.45
N SER A 399 38.25 48.48 6.87
CA SER A 399 39.48 47.86 7.39
C SER A 399 39.35 47.37 8.84
N VAL A 400 38.15 46.95 9.24
CA VAL A 400 37.88 46.35 10.55
C VAL A 400 37.84 44.84 10.38
N SER A 401 38.69 44.10 11.10
CA SER A 401 38.73 42.64 10.96
C SER A 401 37.42 41.98 11.39
N LYS A 402 36.99 40.91 10.69
CA LYS A 402 35.73 40.20 10.99
C LYS A 402 35.57 39.81 12.47
N ALA A 403 36.66 39.37 13.11
CA ALA A 403 36.68 39.01 14.53
C ALA A 403 36.30 40.16 15.49
N ARG A 404 36.41 41.40 15.03
CA ARG A 404 36.05 42.60 15.80
C ARG A 404 34.68 43.17 15.43
N GLN A 405 34.02 42.62 14.41
CA GLN A 405 32.71 43.06 13.95
C GLN A 405 31.60 42.29 14.66
N SER A 406 30.58 42.98 15.16
CA SER A 406 29.33 42.38 15.62
C SER A 406 28.16 43.13 14.99
N LEU A 407 27.34 42.42 14.24
CA LEU A 407 26.17 42.98 13.56
C LEU A 407 24.92 42.74 14.40
N LEU A 408 24.15 43.81 14.60
CA LEU A 408 22.88 43.80 15.33
C LEU A 408 21.73 44.14 14.38
N PHE A 409 20.64 43.39 14.46
CA PHE A 409 19.38 43.66 13.78
C PHE A 409 18.22 43.50 14.76
N ALA A 410 17.32 44.48 14.84
CA ALA A 410 16.18 44.48 15.77
C ALA A 410 16.56 44.15 17.25
N GLY A 411 17.75 44.59 17.70
CA GLY A 411 18.27 44.34 19.05
C GLY A 411 18.92 42.96 19.27
N ARG A 412 18.92 42.07 18.27
CA ARG A 412 19.56 40.75 18.33
C ARG A 412 20.92 40.76 17.61
N ARG A 413 21.91 40.10 18.21
CA ARG A 413 23.21 39.83 17.58
C ARG A 413 23.07 38.72 16.54
N LEU A 414 23.54 38.98 15.34
CA LEU A 414 23.53 38.02 14.23
C LEU A 414 24.79 37.17 14.29
N ASP A 415 24.64 35.86 14.09
CA ASP A 415 25.76 34.93 13.99
C ASP A 415 26.31 34.90 12.55
N PRO A 416 27.63 34.71 12.34
CA PRO A 416 28.23 34.71 11.00
C PRO A 416 27.63 33.66 10.05
N THR A 417 27.08 32.57 10.60
CA THR A 417 26.44 31.47 9.87
C THR A 417 24.99 31.75 9.49
N ASP A 418 24.37 32.80 10.05
CA ASP A 418 22.97 33.13 9.77
C ASP A 418 22.78 33.59 8.33
N VAL A 419 21.65 33.18 7.74
CA VAL A 419 21.19 33.63 6.43
C VAL A 419 20.26 34.82 6.62
N LEU A 420 20.49 35.91 5.89
CA LEU A 420 19.77 37.19 6.08
C LEU A 420 18.25 37.05 6.04
N SER A 421 17.70 36.28 5.09
CA SER A 421 16.26 36.02 5.00
C SER A 421 15.69 35.30 6.22
N ASN A 422 16.45 34.36 6.81
CA ASN A 422 16.00 33.58 7.97
C ASN A 422 15.93 34.42 9.24
N VAL A 423 16.73 35.50 9.31
CA VAL A 423 16.69 36.49 10.40
C VAL A 423 15.82 37.70 10.07
N HIS A 424 14.98 37.59 9.04
CA HIS A 424 14.02 38.61 8.61
C HIS A 424 14.66 39.94 8.17
N VAL A 425 15.92 39.93 7.72
CA VAL A 425 16.56 41.10 7.13
C VAL A 425 16.07 41.24 5.68
N GLN A 426 15.40 42.35 5.38
CA GLN A 426 14.79 42.65 4.07
C GLN A 426 15.52 43.80 3.36
N HIS A 427 15.12 44.10 2.12
CA HIS A 427 15.61 45.27 1.37
C HIS A 427 15.46 46.56 2.20
N GLU A 428 16.49 47.42 2.18
CA GLU A 428 16.60 48.66 2.95
C GLU A 428 16.60 48.49 4.48
N SER A 429 16.80 47.27 4.99
CA SER A 429 16.98 47.04 6.43
C SER A 429 18.25 47.73 6.96
N THR A 430 18.20 48.18 8.21
CA THR A 430 19.36 48.80 8.87
C THR A 430 19.98 47.86 9.90
N LEU A 431 21.23 47.45 9.66
CA LEU A 431 22.08 46.73 10.61
C LEU A 431 22.95 47.72 11.39
N HIS A 432 23.20 47.44 12.67
CA HIS A 432 24.12 48.23 13.48
C HIS A 432 25.43 47.48 13.67
N LEU A 433 26.55 48.10 13.28
CA LEU A 433 27.88 47.56 13.48
C LEU A 433 28.43 48.00 14.83
N VAL A 434 28.76 47.04 15.68
CA VAL A 434 29.52 47.23 16.91
C VAL A 434 30.93 46.72 16.69
N VAL A 435 31.93 47.55 16.99
CA VAL A 435 33.35 47.21 16.85
C VAL A 435 33.95 46.98 18.23
N ALA A 436 34.49 45.79 18.49
CA ALA A 436 35.20 45.51 19.74
C ALA A 436 36.51 46.32 19.80
N THR A 437 36.64 47.18 20.81
CA THR A 437 37.90 47.88 21.15
C THR A 437 38.73 46.96 22.04
N GLY A 438 39.76 46.34 21.46
CA GLY A 438 40.64 45.42 22.19
C GLY A 438 41.44 46.12 23.27
N GLY A 439 41.17 45.79 24.54
CA GLY A 439 42.07 45.97 25.66
C GLY A 439 42.68 44.62 26.05
N LEU A 440 44.01 44.58 26.17
CA LEU A 440 44.82 43.41 26.52
C LEU A 440 44.57 42.89 27.95
N SER A 441 44.36 41.58 28.11
CA SER A 441 44.99 40.65 29.08
C SER A 441 44.30 39.28 28.89
N GLY A 442 44.95 38.14 28.71
CA GLY A 442 46.16 37.68 29.38
C GLY A 442 45.75 36.74 30.52
N CYS A 443 45.30 35.53 30.20
CA CYS A 443 45.33 34.35 31.09
C CYS A 443 45.15 33.07 30.25
N ALA A 444 46.27 32.48 29.88
CA ALA A 444 46.35 31.05 29.62
C ALA A 444 46.54 30.36 30.97
N SER A 445 45.73 29.34 31.28
CA SER A 445 46.17 28.01 31.72
C SER A 445 45.07 27.22 32.43
N SER A 446 45.04 25.93 32.05
CA SER A 446 44.73 24.75 32.87
C SER A 446 43.33 24.55 33.44
N GLY A 447 42.83 23.31 33.27
CA GLY A 447 41.98 22.70 34.28
C GLY A 447 40.94 21.71 33.75
N ASP A 448 41.40 20.54 33.31
CA ASP A 448 40.63 19.31 33.51
C ASP A 448 40.08 19.26 34.94
N LEU A 449 38.77 19.13 35.11
CA LEU A 449 38.19 18.38 36.24
C LEU A 449 36.87 17.73 35.83
N ARG A 450 36.93 16.40 35.85
CA ARG A 450 35.82 15.45 36.01
C ARG A 450 35.00 15.76 37.27
N GLY A 451 33.74 15.28 37.26
CA GLY A 451 32.92 15.02 38.45
C GLY A 451 31.52 15.60 38.29
N SER A 452 30.52 14.85 37.82
CA SER A 452 29.74 13.88 38.63
C SER A 452 29.24 14.46 39.95
N CYS A 453 27.95 14.80 39.99
CA CYS A 453 26.97 14.60 41.07
C CYS A 453 25.68 15.28 40.59
N ALA A 454 24.68 14.53 40.14
CA ALA A 454 23.65 13.95 41.00
C ALA A 454 22.80 15.03 41.69
N SER A 455 21.58 15.15 41.15
CA SER A 455 20.30 15.11 41.86
C SER A 455 19.93 16.22 42.85
N GLU A 456 18.64 16.57 42.73
CA GLU A 456 17.69 17.05 43.74
C GLU A 456 17.25 18.52 43.69
N LEU A 457 15.95 18.65 43.99
CA LEU A 457 15.12 19.84 44.22
C LEU A 457 14.53 20.44 42.93
N ASN A 458 13.41 19.94 42.40
CA ASN A 458 12.05 19.86 42.97
C ASN A 458 11.46 21.21 43.43
N GLU A 459 10.39 21.59 42.73
CA GLU A 459 9.20 22.33 43.18
C GLU A 459 9.37 23.64 43.97
N SER A 460 8.90 24.76 43.40
CA SER A 460 7.52 25.26 43.61
C SER A 460 7.38 26.78 43.39
N ALA A 461 6.28 27.13 42.73
CA ALA A 461 5.38 28.26 42.99
C ALA A 461 5.86 29.73 42.94
N GLY A 462 5.05 30.54 42.23
CA GLY A 462 4.95 32.01 42.40
C GLY A 462 4.92 32.76 41.07
N SER A 463 3.77 32.84 40.38
CA SER A 463 2.83 33.98 40.46
C SER A 463 3.41 35.33 40.01
N CYS A 464 3.12 35.72 38.76
CA CYS A 464 2.36 36.93 38.44
C CYS A 464 1.86 36.86 36.99
#